data_AF-A0A9K3LTT4-F1
#
_entry.id   AF-A0A9K3LTT4-F1
#
_cell.length_a   1.000
_cell.length_b   1.000
_cell.length_c   1.000
_cell.angle_alpha   90.00
_cell.angle_beta   90.00
_cell.angle_gamma   90.00
#
_symmetry.space_group_name_H-M   'P 1'
#
loop_
_entity.id
_entity.type
_entity.pdbx_description
1 polymer ?
#
loop_
_entity_poly.entity_id
_entity_poly.type
_entity_poly.pdbx_seq_one_letter_code
_entity_poly.pdbx_strand_id
1 'polypeptide(L)'
;MDVSSDTAGNCMVEPLAKLPQDVISSSKVHLSPRSPLECVFQSSKNEEMGVASVSSETVNSRKTVTFSPLLPPNGSTPECMSIVETPHTTFSTTSQQSQLASDDLQALATEHGQRFLATRGSSLSKPRIQWAKRVKVKEIRHLNEIPESERDALWISLADQQMNKTMVRTTITMMMRGETIIDDDPDFCTRGLEFRTKAGSKTRSRYKLRVRSAVLNEQDLQREEGITDPDFIAMASMDESVECREAARRRGEQDAKGVEKYLEEARLEFPDVLCRTPTPRKGDHGITENAFQMSRDKQLR
;
A
#
# COMPACT_ATOMS: atom_id res chain seq x y z
N MET A 1 21.10 -56.76 13.21
CA MET A 1 19.64 -56.75 13.02
C MET A 1 19.30 -55.54 12.20
N ASP A 2 19.32 -55.80 10.89
CA ASP A 2 18.47 -55.26 9.83
C ASP A 2 18.26 -53.76 9.72
N VAL A 3 19.06 -53.23 8.80
CA VAL A 3 18.80 -52.15 7.87
C VAL A 3 17.45 -52.39 7.17
N SER A 4 16.52 -51.43 7.25
CA SER A 4 15.35 -51.41 6.36
C SER A 4 15.33 -50.10 5.58
N SER A 5 15.48 -50.29 4.28
CA SER A 5 15.43 -49.35 3.19
C SER A 5 13.98 -49.04 2.76
N ASP A 6 13.89 -48.05 1.88
CA ASP A 6 12.84 -47.87 0.87
C ASP A 6 11.50 -47.27 1.29
N THR A 7 11.26 -46.04 0.83
CA THR A 7 10.04 -45.77 0.07
C THR A 7 10.32 -44.71 -0.99
N ALA A 8 10.45 -45.17 -2.23
CA ALA A 8 10.48 -44.34 -3.42
C ALA A 8 9.12 -43.66 -3.62
N GLY A 9 9.12 -42.32 -3.60
CA GLY A 9 7.97 -41.49 -3.96
C GLY A 9 7.78 -41.47 -5.47
N ASN A 10 6.75 -42.19 -5.92
CA ASN A 10 6.30 -42.33 -7.29
C ASN A 10 5.77 -40.99 -7.84
N CYS A 11 6.55 -40.29 -8.67
CA CYS A 11 6.07 -39.11 -9.42
C CYS A 11 5.20 -39.56 -10.59
N MET A 12 3.87 -39.59 -10.37
CA MET A 12 2.87 -39.69 -11.42
C MET A 12 2.99 -38.45 -12.34
N VAL A 13 3.43 -38.68 -13.56
CA VAL A 13 3.40 -37.72 -14.65
C VAL A 13 1.97 -37.73 -15.21
N GLU A 14 1.20 -36.67 -14.99
CA GLU A 14 -0.10 -36.51 -15.66
C GLU A 14 0.11 -36.26 -17.16
N PRO A 15 -0.69 -36.91 -18.03
CA PRO A 15 -0.60 -36.68 -19.47
C PRO A 15 -1.28 -35.37 -19.86
N LEU A 16 -0.49 -34.52 -20.51
CA LEU A 16 -0.87 -33.26 -21.14
C LEU A 16 -2.08 -33.46 -22.09
N ALA A 17 -3.23 -32.94 -21.71
CA ALA A 17 -4.41 -32.91 -22.58
C ALA A 17 -4.17 -31.96 -23.76
N LYS A 18 -4.26 -32.49 -24.98
CA LYS A 18 -4.20 -31.74 -26.24
C LYS A 18 -5.36 -30.73 -26.30
N LEU A 19 -5.01 -29.45 -26.37
CA LEU A 19 -5.95 -28.39 -26.74
C LEU A 19 -6.27 -28.45 -28.25
N PRO A 20 -7.54 -28.27 -28.64
CA PRO A 20 -7.94 -28.24 -30.05
C PRO A 20 -7.42 -26.96 -30.74
N GLN A 21 -6.77 -27.15 -31.88
CA GLN A 21 -6.42 -26.07 -32.82
C GLN A 21 -7.62 -25.76 -33.71
N ASP A 22 -8.44 -24.79 -33.29
CA ASP A 22 -9.50 -24.25 -34.15
C ASP A 22 -9.08 -22.90 -34.73
N VAL A 23 -8.63 -22.97 -35.99
CA VAL A 23 -9.01 -22.13 -37.14
C VAL A 23 -9.36 -20.66 -36.83
N ILE A 24 -8.37 -19.77 -36.87
CA ILE A 24 -8.62 -18.34 -37.07
C ILE A 24 -8.80 -18.09 -38.57
N SER A 25 -10.05 -18.13 -39.01
CA SER A 25 -10.49 -17.69 -40.33
C SER A 25 -10.27 -16.17 -40.46
N SER A 26 -9.49 -15.78 -41.47
CA SER A 26 -9.20 -14.39 -41.80
C SER A 26 -10.41 -13.71 -42.44
N SER A 27 -11.26 -13.10 -41.61
CA SER A 27 -12.32 -12.21 -42.09
C SER A 27 -11.76 -10.80 -42.33
N LYS A 28 -11.53 -10.54 -43.61
CA LYS A 28 -11.14 -9.26 -44.23
C LYS A 28 -12.22 -8.20 -43.94
N VAL A 29 -11.99 -7.31 -42.98
CA VAL A 29 -12.89 -6.18 -42.71
C VAL A 29 -12.57 -5.04 -43.68
N HIS A 30 -13.52 -4.77 -44.58
CA HIS A 30 -13.51 -3.63 -45.49
C HIS A 30 -13.90 -2.38 -44.69
N LEU A 31 -12.93 -1.50 -44.40
CA LEU A 31 -13.19 -0.21 -43.78
C LEU A 31 -13.60 0.82 -44.85
N SER A 32 -14.89 1.13 -44.90
CA SER A 32 -15.40 2.33 -45.57
C SER A 32 -15.18 3.57 -44.69
N PRO A 33 -14.91 4.75 -45.29
CA PRO A 33 -14.60 5.96 -44.54
C PRO A 33 -15.86 6.51 -43.86
N ARG A 34 -15.81 6.67 -42.54
CA ARG A 34 -16.84 7.41 -41.78
C ARG A 34 -16.58 8.91 -41.90
N SER A 35 -17.63 9.62 -42.30
CA SER A 35 -17.76 11.08 -42.27
C SER A 35 -17.72 11.63 -40.83
N PRO A 36 -17.47 12.94 -40.66
CA PRO A 36 -17.33 13.55 -39.35
C PRO A 36 -18.72 13.72 -38.72
N LEU A 37 -18.96 13.08 -37.58
CA LEU A 37 -20.12 13.37 -36.75
C LEU A 37 -19.69 14.23 -35.57
N GLU A 38 -20.37 15.37 -35.48
CA GLU A 38 -20.36 16.33 -34.39
C GLU A 38 -20.60 15.62 -33.04
N CYS A 39 -19.70 15.80 -32.08
CA CYS A 39 -19.94 15.45 -30.69
C CYS A 39 -20.91 16.46 -30.07
N VAL A 40 -22.21 16.17 -30.15
CA VAL A 40 -23.21 16.79 -29.29
C VAL A 40 -23.08 16.18 -27.89
N PHE A 41 -22.63 17.01 -26.95
CA PHE A 41 -22.51 16.71 -25.53
C PHE A 41 -23.92 16.64 -24.91
N GLN A 42 -24.51 15.44 -24.81
CA GLN A 42 -25.77 15.25 -24.08
C GLN A 42 -25.51 15.17 -22.58
N SER A 43 -25.86 16.27 -21.90
CA SER A 43 -25.94 16.38 -20.45
C SER A 43 -27.19 15.65 -19.95
N SER A 44 -27.03 14.50 -19.30
CA SER A 44 -28.13 13.79 -18.62
C SER A 44 -28.55 14.55 -17.37
N LYS A 45 -29.57 15.41 -17.50
CA LYS A 45 -30.40 15.90 -16.40
C LYS A 45 -31.43 14.81 -16.05
N ASN A 46 -31.40 14.31 -14.83
CA ASN A 46 -32.52 13.58 -14.24
C ASN A 46 -33.46 14.60 -13.59
N GLU A 47 -34.48 15.03 -14.35
CA GLU A 47 -35.69 15.65 -13.82
C GLU A 47 -36.80 14.58 -13.86
N GLU A 48 -37.19 14.05 -12.71
CA GLU A 48 -38.52 13.46 -12.54
C GLU A 48 -39.41 14.49 -11.85
N MET A 49 -40.38 15.00 -12.62
CA MET A 49 -41.51 15.77 -12.13
C MET A 49 -42.56 14.83 -11.52
N GLY A 50 -42.70 14.89 -10.19
CA GLY A 50 -43.89 14.42 -9.48
C GLY A 50 -44.82 15.60 -9.21
N VAL A 51 -45.94 15.63 -9.91
CA VAL A 51 -46.99 16.65 -9.79
C VAL A 51 -47.77 16.43 -8.49
N ALA A 52 -47.76 17.41 -7.58
CA ALA A 52 -48.71 17.48 -6.48
C ALA A 52 -49.16 18.93 -6.32
N SER A 53 -50.39 19.20 -6.74
CA SER A 53 -51.19 20.27 -6.16
C SER A 53 -51.51 19.89 -4.71
N VAL A 54 -51.59 20.90 -3.83
CA VAL A 54 -52.65 21.09 -2.82
C VAL A 54 -52.24 22.24 -1.90
N SER A 55 -53.13 23.22 -1.90
CA SER A 55 -53.62 24.07 -0.83
C SER A 55 -52.80 24.27 0.46
N SER A 56 -52.75 25.56 0.78
CA SER A 56 -52.45 26.19 2.06
C SER A 56 -53.10 25.55 3.29
N GLU A 57 -52.41 25.78 4.42
CA GLU A 57 -52.85 25.80 5.82
C GLU A 57 -52.50 24.61 6.73
N THR A 58 -51.92 25.02 7.88
CA THR A 58 -52.05 24.48 9.24
C THR A 58 -51.10 23.40 9.79
N VAL A 59 -50.47 23.84 10.90
CA VAL A 59 -50.19 23.12 12.16
C VAL A 59 -48.98 22.18 12.22
N ASN A 60 -47.98 22.68 12.95
CA ASN A 60 -46.87 21.96 13.56
C ASN A 60 -47.39 20.83 14.45
N SER A 61 -47.07 19.57 14.10
CA SER A 61 -47.19 18.42 15.00
C SER A 61 -45.98 17.51 14.82
N ARG A 62 -45.15 17.46 15.86
CA ARG A 62 -44.05 16.49 16.02
C ARG A 62 -44.64 15.08 15.99
N LYS A 63 -44.30 14.28 14.98
CA LYS A 63 -44.52 12.83 15.00
C LYS A 63 -43.29 12.15 15.60
N THR A 64 -43.50 11.53 16.74
CA THR A 64 -42.65 10.48 17.31
C THR A 64 -42.69 9.26 16.38
N VAL A 65 -41.52 8.79 15.94
CA VAL A 65 -41.37 7.55 15.18
C VAL A 65 -41.11 6.43 16.18
N THR A 66 -42.14 5.64 16.47
CA THR A 66 -42.03 4.37 17.17
C THR A 66 -41.67 3.27 16.16
N PHE A 67 -40.54 2.61 16.38
CA PHE A 67 -40.09 1.47 15.60
C PHE A 67 -40.68 0.19 16.20
N SER A 68 -41.55 -0.49 15.46
CA SER A 68 -42.03 -1.84 15.81
C SER A 68 -41.06 -2.89 15.27
N PRO A 69 -40.66 -3.89 16.07
CA PRO A 69 -39.78 -4.96 15.61
C PRO A 69 -40.58 -5.94 14.73
N LEU A 70 -40.14 -6.11 13.49
CA LEU A 70 -40.63 -7.16 12.58
C LEU A 70 -40.09 -8.51 13.04
N LEU A 71 -41.00 -9.40 13.44
CA LEU A 71 -40.73 -10.82 13.64
C LEU A 71 -40.43 -11.50 12.29
N PRO A 72 -39.46 -12.43 12.23
CA PRO A 72 -39.22 -13.22 11.03
C PRO A 72 -40.33 -14.26 10.82
N PRO A 73 -40.71 -14.55 9.56
CA PRO A 73 -41.68 -15.59 9.24
C PRO A 73 -41.09 -16.98 9.44
N ASN A 74 -41.87 -17.82 10.13
CA ASN A 74 -41.68 -19.27 10.24
C ASN A 74 -41.58 -19.92 8.86
N GLY A 75 -40.58 -20.78 8.65
CA GLY A 75 -40.54 -21.63 7.45
C GLY A 75 -39.29 -22.50 7.35
N SER A 76 -39.51 -23.81 7.48
CA SER A 76 -38.69 -24.95 7.03
C SER A 76 -37.29 -25.14 7.62
N THR A 77 -37.23 -26.07 8.57
CA THR A 77 -36.05 -26.87 8.94
C THR A 77 -35.61 -27.78 7.79
N PRO A 78 -34.32 -27.81 7.42
CA PRO A 78 -33.71 -28.99 6.81
C PRO A 78 -32.99 -29.84 7.86
N GLU A 79 -33.18 -31.14 7.67
CA GLU A 79 -32.62 -32.33 8.29
C GLU A 79 -31.26 -32.23 9.00
N CYS A 80 -31.25 -32.89 10.16
CA CYS A 80 -30.07 -33.30 10.92
C CYS A 80 -29.05 -34.05 10.05
N MET A 81 -27.89 -33.44 9.83
CA MET A 81 -26.67 -34.20 9.59
C MET A 81 -25.98 -34.43 10.94
N SER A 82 -25.88 -35.71 11.29
CA SER A 82 -25.19 -36.25 12.46
C SER A 82 -23.74 -35.78 12.51
N ILE A 83 -23.41 -35.04 13.56
CA ILE A 83 -22.02 -34.74 13.95
C ILE A 83 -21.45 -36.04 14.52
N VAL A 84 -20.49 -36.61 13.81
CA VAL A 84 -19.64 -37.69 14.30
C VAL A 84 -18.79 -37.12 15.43
N GLU A 85 -19.05 -37.59 16.65
CA GLU A 85 -18.25 -37.32 17.83
C GLU A 85 -16.82 -37.83 17.58
N THR A 86 -15.86 -36.90 17.54
CA THR A 86 -14.44 -37.22 17.56
C THR A 86 -13.96 -37.13 19.02
N PRO A 87 -13.19 -38.12 19.50
CA PRO A 87 -12.82 -38.20 20.92
C PRO A 87 -11.91 -37.05 21.33
N HIS A 88 -12.35 -36.33 22.35
CA HIS A 88 -11.60 -35.27 23.03
C HIS A 88 -10.29 -35.82 23.59
N THR A 89 -9.18 -35.46 22.94
CA THR A 89 -7.85 -35.64 23.51
C THR A 89 -7.62 -34.54 24.54
N THR A 90 -7.78 -34.88 25.81
CA THR A 90 -7.50 -34.02 26.95
C THR A 90 -5.99 -33.81 27.09
N PHE A 91 -5.45 -32.78 26.43
CA PHE A 91 -4.14 -32.25 26.78
C PHE A 91 -4.25 -31.44 28.08
N SER A 92 -4.00 -32.10 29.21
CA SER A 92 -3.66 -31.43 30.46
C SER A 92 -2.34 -30.70 30.26
N THR A 93 -2.42 -29.40 30.00
CA THR A 93 -1.24 -28.53 29.96
C THR A 93 -1.00 -28.02 31.37
N THR A 94 0.03 -28.59 32.00
CA THR A 94 0.58 -28.22 33.30
C THR A 94 0.91 -26.72 33.34
N SER A 95 0.03 -25.96 33.98
CA SER A 95 0.21 -24.54 34.31
C SER A 95 1.03 -24.41 35.60
N GLN A 96 2.35 -24.59 35.52
CA GLN A 96 3.28 -24.20 36.59
C GLN A 96 4.66 -23.81 36.02
N GLN A 97 4.74 -22.71 35.26
CA GLN A 97 6.01 -22.00 35.02
C GLN A 97 5.80 -20.65 34.33
N SER A 98 5.31 -19.63 35.04
CA SER A 98 5.31 -18.26 34.48
C SER A 98 5.29 -17.15 35.54
N GLN A 99 5.98 -17.33 36.67
CA GLN A 99 6.09 -16.29 37.72
C GLN A 99 7.50 -15.68 37.87
N LEU A 100 8.43 -15.89 36.94
CA LEU A 100 9.81 -15.36 37.06
C LEU A 100 10.29 -14.51 35.87
N ALA A 101 9.38 -13.92 35.07
CA ALA A 101 9.77 -13.12 33.90
C ALA A 101 8.93 -11.84 33.71
N SER A 102 8.25 -11.34 34.75
CA SER A 102 7.47 -10.08 34.67
C SER A 102 8.29 -8.83 34.98
N ASP A 103 9.39 -8.94 35.72
CA ASP A 103 10.05 -7.77 36.30
C ASP A 103 11.13 -7.17 35.39
N ASP A 104 11.70 -7.95 34.46
CA ASP A 104 12.72 -7.47 33.51
C ASP A 104 12.15 -6.79 32.25
N LEU A 105 10.87 -7.00 31.94
CA LEU A 105 10.21 -6.37 30.78
C LEU A 105 9.73 -4.94 31.07
N GLN A 106 9.51 -4.58 32.34
CA GLN A 106 9.20 -3.20 32.71
C GLN A 106 10.42 -2.27 32.74
N ALA A 107 11.62 -2.80 33.02
CA ALA A 107 12.85 -2.00 33.03
C ALA A 107 13.28 -1.53 31.62
N LEU A 108 13.00 -2.31 30.56
CA LEU A 108 13.36 -1.95 29.17
C LEU A 108 12.43 -0.91 28.53
N ALA A 109 11.19 -0.76 29.04
CA ALA A 109 10.26 0.26 28.55
C ALA A 109 10.63 1.68 29.04
N THR A 110 11.32 1.80 30.18
CA THR A 110 11.70 3.10 30.75
C THR A 110 12.94 3.72 30.09
N GLU A 111 13.89 2.91 29.59
CA GLU A 111 15.12 3.45 28.99
C GLU A 111 14.95 3.98 27.56
N HIS A 112 13.95 3.50 26.81
CA HIS A 112 13.73 3.97 25.43
C HIS A 112 13.06 5.35 25.35
N GLY A 113 12.36 5.79 26.41
CA GLY A 113 11.74 7.12 26.48
C GLY A 113 12.73 8.26 26.76
N GLN A 114 13.88 7.98 27.39
CA GLN A 114 14.82 9.03 27.82
C GLN A 114 15.93 9.35 26.81
N ARG A 115 16.16 8.48 25.81
CA ARG A 115 17.17 8.75 24.77
C ARG A 115 16.78 9.83 23.75
N PHE A 116 15.50 10.24 23.69
CA PHE A 116 15.06 11.28 22.77
C PHE A 116 15.28 12.71 23.29
N LEU A 117 15.58 12.88 24.59
CA LEU A 117 15.70 14.20 25.22
C LEU A 117 17.15 14.69 25.34
N ALA A 118 18.17 13.85 25.11
CA ALA A 118 19.56 14.17 25.46
C ALA A 118 20.41 14.84 24.36
N THR A 119 19.88 15.10 23.15
CA THR A 119 20.66 15.67 22.03
C THR A 119 20.29 17.09 21.59
N ARG A 120 19.54 17.87 22.38
CA ARG A 120 19.15 19.25 22.01
C ARG A 120 19.64 20.31 23.00
N GLY A 121 20.96 20.35 23.20
CA GLY A 121 21.66 21.44 23.89
C GLY A 121 22.17 22.57 22.98
N SER A 122 21.91 22.53 21.66
CA SER A 122 22.08 23.72 20.82
C SER A 122 20.73 24.40 20.69
N SER A 123 20.68 25.69 20.98
CA SER A 123 19.54 26.56 20.72
C SER A 123 19.31 26.62 19.21
N LEU A 124 18.72 25.57 18.64
CA LEU A 124 18.31 25.52 17.25
C LEU A 124 17.18 26.54 17.14
N SER A 125 17.55 27.77 16.75
CA SER A 125 16.60 28.77 16.32
C SER A 125 15.64 28.08 15.37
N LYS A 126 14.34 28.09 15.71
CA LYS A 126 13.30 27.44 14.90
C LYS A 126 13.58 27.75 13.44
N PRO A 127 13.75 26.75 12.56
CA PRO A 127 14.11 26.98 11.17
C PRO A 127 13.11 27.97 10.59
N ARG A 128 13.60 29.18 10.31
CA ARG A 128 12.76 30.27 9.83
C ARG A 128 12.49 29.98 8.36
N ILE A 129 11.26 29.59 8.04
CA ILE A 129 10.81 29.43 6.66
C ILE A 129 10.98 30.78 5.97
N GLN A 130 11.90 30.84 5.01
CA GLN A 130 12.09 32.00 4.16
C GLN A 130 11.58 31.67 2.77
N TRP A 131 10.66 32.49 2.28
CA TRP A 131 10.20 32.39 0.90
C TRP A 131 11.25 32.99 -0.02
N ALA A 132 11.57 32.29 -1.12
CA ALA A 132 12.43 32.85 -2.14
C ALA A 132 11.79 34.10 -2.72
N LYS A 133 12.50 35.24 -2.68
CA LYS A 133 11.99 36.53 -3.21
C LYS A 133 11.75 36.52 -4.72
N ARG A 134 12.29 35.54 -5.45
CA ARG A 134 12.22 35.43 -6.90
C ARG A 134 11.66 34.06 -7.28
N VAL A 135 10.62 34.06 -8.10
CA VAL A 135 10.04 32.86 -8.68
C VAL A 135 10.73 32.59 -10.01
N LYS A 136 11.20 31.36 -10.23
CA LYS A 136 11.66 30.90 -11.54
C LYS A 136 10.45 30.41 -12.31
N VAL A 137 9.99 31.21 -13.27
CA VAL A 137 8.93 30.78 -14.19
C VAL A 137 9.59 30.02 -15.34
N LYS A 138 9.13 28.81 -15.60
CA LYS A 138 9.47 28.05 -16.80
C LYS A 138 8.22 27.96 -17.66
N GLU A 139 8.34 28.33 -18.92
CA GLU A 139 7.27 28.11 -19.88
C GLU A 139 7.15 26.60 -20.15
N ILE A 140 5.93 26.08 -20.03
CA ILE A 140 5.62 24.69 -20.32
C ILE A 140 4.81 24.71 -21.61
N ARG A 141 5.25 23.96 -22.62
CA ARG A 141 4.54 23.83 -23.91
C ARG A 141 3.10 23.41 -23.64
N HIS A 142 2.13 24.07 -24.29
CA HIS A 142 0.73 23.75 -24.07
C HIS A 142 0.39 22.36 -24.63
N LEU A 143 -0.54 21.62 -24.01
CA LEU A 143 -0.87 20.24 -24.41
C LEU A 143 -1.32 20.13 -25.88
N ASN A 144 -2.00 21.16 -26.39
CA ASN A 144 -2.46 21.24 -27.78
C ASN A 144 -1.33 21.49 -28.79
N GLU A 145 -0.16 21.96 -28.34
CA GLU A 145 1.02 22.21 -29.19
C GLU A 145 1.94 20.98 -29.28
N ILE A 146 1.69 19.95 -28.47
CA ILE A 146 2.41 18.68 -28.52
C ILE A 146 1.82 17.84 -29.66
N PRO A 147 2.64 17.42 -30.65
CA PRO A 147 2.16 16.57 -31.74
C PRO A 147 1.65 15.23 -31.19
N GLU A 148 0.66 14.64 -31.86
CA GLU A 148 -0.01 13.43 -31.38
C GLU A 148 0.97 12.25 -31.19
N SER A 149 1.97 12.11 -32.06
CA SER A 149 3.02 11.09 -31.92
C SER A 149 3.87 11.25 -30.65
N GLU A 150 4.17 12.48 -30.24
CA GLU A 150 4.88 12.77 -29.00
C GLU A 150 3.95 12.58 -27.80
N ARG A 151 2.66 12.94 -27.94
CA ARG A 151 1.65 12.71 -26.90
C ARG A 151 1.48 11.23 -26.60
N ASP A 152 1.37 10.39 -27.62
CA ASP A 152 1.22 8.93 -27.46
C ASP A 152 2.49 8.27 -26.91
N ALA A 153 3.66 8.83 -27.22
CA ALA A 153 4.93 8.36 -26.66
C ALA A 153 5.15 8.81 -25.20
N LEU A 154 4.60 9.97 -24.80
CA LEU A 154 4.75 10.53 -23.46
C LEU A 154 3.68 10.05 -22.48
N TRP A 155 2.47 9.80 -22.96
CA TRP A 155 1.31 9.49 -22.15
C TRP A 155 0.93 8.02 -22.27
N ILE A 156 0.56 7.41 -21.14
CA ILE A 156 0.00 6.06 -21.11
C ILE A 156 -1.30 6.08 -21.91
N SER A 157 -1.34 5.33 -23.01
CA SER A 157 -2.54 5.25 -23.84
C SER A 157 -3.70 4.60 -23.08
N LEU A 158 -4.93 4.79 -23.56
CA LEU A 158 -6.09 4.13 -22.96
C LEU A 158 -5.96 2.60 -23.02
N ALA A 159 -5.38 2.08 -24.10
CA ALA A 159 -5.11 0.65 -24.27
C ALA A 159 -4.11 0.15 -23.22
N ASP A 160 -3.00 0.86 -23.01
CA ASP A 160 -2.01 0.51 -21.97
C ASP A 160 -2.63 0.57 -20.57
N GLN A 161 -3.48 1.56 -20.31
CA GLN A 161 -4.17 1.64 -19.03
C GLN A 161 -5.09 0.43 -18.79
N GLN A 162 -5.80 -0.03 -19.83
CA GLN A 162 -6.63 -1.23 -19.75
C GLN A 162 -5.79 -2.50 -19.56
N MET A 163 -4.68 -2.62 -20.30
CA MET A 163 -3.72 -3.71 -20.15
C MET A 163 -3.18 -3.75 -18.72
N ASN A 164 -2.70 -2.63 -18.19
CA ASN A 164 -2.19 -2.53 -16.81
C ASN A 164 -3.25 -2.90 -15.77
N LYS A 165 -4.52 -2.47 -15.97
CA LYS A 165 -5.63 -2.88 -15.08
C LYS A 165 -5.85 -4.39 -15.12
N THR A 166 -5.77 -5.00 -16.28
CA THR A 166 -5.91 -6.46 -16.45
C THR A 166 -4.75 -7.19 -15.77
N MET A 167 -3.50 -6.78 -16.02
CA MET A 167 -2.31 -7.35 -15.38
C MET A 167 -2.38 -7.29 -13.86
N VAL A 168 -2.74 -6.13 -13.29
CA VAL A 168 -2.93 -5.98 -11.84
C VAL A 168 -4.00 -6.92 -11.29
N ARG A 169 -5.14 -7.05 -12.00
CA ARG A 169 -6.21 -7.98 -11.58
C ARG A 169 -5.74 -9.42 -11.61
N THR A 170 -5.08 -9.84 -12.68
CA THR A 170 -4.51 -11.19 -12.83
C THR A 170 -3.53 -11.49 -11.70
N THR A 171 -2.59 -10.57 -11.44
CA THR A 171 -1.61 -10.69 -10.35
C THR A 171 -2.30 -10.86 -8.99
N ILE A 172 -3.31 -10.04 -8.69
CA ILE A 172 -4.08 -10.16 -7.43
C ILE A 172 -4.79 -11.52 -7.35
N THR A 173 -5.36 -12.01 -8.45
CA THR A 173 -6.00 -13.32 -8.50
C THR A 173 -5.01 -14.45 -8.22
N MET A 174 -3.81 -14.41 -8.81
CA MET A 174 -2.74 -15.38 -8.56
C MET A 174 -2.30 -15.35 -7.08
N MET A 175 -2.05 -14.16 -6.52
CA MET A 175 -1.73 -13.99 -5.10
C MET A 175 -2.82 -14.56 -4.18
N MET A 176 -4.10 -14.36 -4.52
CA MET A 176 -5.22 -14.89 -3.74
C MET A 176 -5.36 -16.40 -3.82
N ARG A 177 -4.89 -17.02 -4.90
CA ARG A 177 -4.83 -18.48 -5.05
C ARG A 177 -3.62 -19.11 -4.36
N GLY A 178 -2.65 -18.30 -3.93
CA GLY A 178 -1.40 -18.79 -3.36
C GLY A 178 -0.42 -19.30 -4.41
N GLU A 179 -0.61 -18.93 -5.68
CA GLU A 179 0.35 -19.23 -6.74
C GLU A 179 1.64 -18.43 -6.45
N THR A 180 2.79 -19.12 -6.51
CA THR A 180 4.09 -18.49 -6.27
C THR A 180 4.48 -17.71 -7.53
N ILE A 181 4.44 -16.38 -7.45
CA ILE A 181 4.93 -15.50 -8.49
C ILE A 181 6.44 -15.36 -8.27
N ILE A 182 7.22 -15.70 -9.29
CA ILE A 182 8.68 -15.56 -9.24
C ILE A 182 8.98 -14.06 -9.35
N ASP A 183 9.79 -13.53 -8.43
CA ASP A 183 10.10 -12.09 -8.38
C ASP A 183 10.85 -11.58 -9.63
N ASP A 184 11.39 -12.48 -10.46
CA ASP A 184 12.13 -12.17 -11.69
C ASP A 184 11.24 -12.02 -12.93
N ASP A 185 9.92 -12.23 -12.83
CA ASP A 185 9.01 -12.06 -13.96
C ASP A 185 8.67 -10.57 -14.17
N PRO A 186 9.12 -9.95 -15.28
CA PRO A 186 8.87 -8.52 -15.52
C PRO A 186 7.38 -8.18 -15.71
N ASP A 187 6.54 -9.18 -16.01
CA ASP A 187 5.13 -8.97 -16.28
C ASP A 187 4.29 -8.95 -14.99
N PHE A 188 4.79 -9.52 -13.89
CA PHE A 188 4.05 -9.65 -12.63
C PHE A 188 4.78 -9.01 -11.45
N CYS A 189 4.21 -7.93 -10.93
CA CYS A 189 4.72 -7.26 -9.73
C CYS A 189 3.75 -7.43 -8.56
N THR A 190 4.15 -8.19 -7.53
CA THR A 190 3.36 -8.37 -6.30
C THR A 190 3.42 -7.15 -5.37
N ARG A 191 4.46 -6.32 -5.53
CA ARG A 191 4.72 -5.18 -4.66
C ARG A 191 3.65 -4.10 -4.82
N GLY A 192 3.14 -3.62 -3.69
CA GLY A 192 2.07 -2.61 -3.66
C GLY A 192 0.66 -3.17 -3.95
N LEU A 193 0.55 -4.47 -4.28
CA LEU A 193 -0.72 -5.17 -4.47
C LEU A 193 -1.15 -5.98 -3.24
N GLU A 194 -0.31 -6.06 -2.20
CA GLU A 194 -0.56 -6.90 -1.02
C GLU A 194 -1.86 -6.49 -0.31
N PHE A 195 -2.11 -5.19 -0.20
CA PHE A 195 -3.34 -4.64 0.39
C PHE A 195 -4.53 -4.55 -0.57
N ARG A 196 -4.34 -4.92 -1.84
CA ARG A 196 -5.42 -5.07 -2.83
C ARG A 196 -6.07 -6.45 -2.77
N THR A 197 -5.38 -7.44 -2.21
CA THR A 197 -5.97 -8.74 -1.87
C THR A 197 -7.08 -8.60 -0.81
N LYS A 198 -8.03 -9.55 -0.76
CA LYS A 198 -9.09 -9.56 0.24
C LYS A 198 -8.52 -9.64 1.67
N ALA A 199 -7.50 -10.47 1.88
CA ALA A 199 -6.85 -10.63 3.18
C ALA A 199 -6.10 -9.36 3.58
N GLY A 200 -5.26 -8.81 2.70
CA GLY A 200 -4.51 -7.58 2.97
C GLY A 200 -5.42 -6.38 3.21
N SER A 201 -6.50 -6.24 2.44
CA SER A 201 -7.49 -5.17 2.63
C SER A 201 -8.16 -5.25 4.01
N LYS A 202 -8.54 -6.45 4.47
CA LYS A 202 -9.07 -6.68 5.82
C LYS A 202 -8.04 -6.31 6.89
N THR A 203 -6.81 -6.80 6.76
CA THR A 203 -5.71 -6.50 7.69
C THR A 203 -5.46 -4.99 7.81
N ARG A 204 -5.35 -4.28 6.68
CA ARG A 204 -5.20 -2.81 6.65
C ARG A 204 -6.36 -2.09 7.31
N SER A 205 -7.59 -2.54 7.05
CA SER A 205 -8.79 -1.93 7.65
C SER A 205 -8.83 -2.14 9.16
N ARG A 206 -8.44 -3.33 9.63
CA ARG A 206 -8.33 -3.66 11.06
C ARG A 206 -7.31 -2.77 11.76
N TYR A 207 -6.10 -2.61 11.22
CA TYR A 207 -5.08 -1.74 11.82
C TYR A 207 -5.52 -0.27 11.86
N LYS A 208 -6.15 0.22 10.79
CA LYS A 208 -6.72 1.58 10.78
C LYS A 208 -7.76 1.76 11.88
N LEU A 209 -8.63 0.76 12.09
CA LEU A 209 -9.65 0.83 13.12
C LEU A 209 -9.03 0.81 14.53
N ARG A 210 -8.03 -0.06 14.78
CA ARG A 210 -7.30 -0.11 16.07
C ARG A 210 -6.69 1.24 16.43
N VAL A 211 -5.90 1.83 15.54
CA VAL A 211 -5.25 3.14 15.78
C VAL A 211 -6.29 4.23 16.02
N ARG A 212 -7.38 4.27 15.24
CA ARG A 212 -8.46 5.24 15.47
C ARG A 212 -9.15 5.04 16.82
N SER A 213 -9.41 3.79 17.19
CA SER A 213 -10.05 3.47 18.46
C SER A 213 -9.17 3.89 19.63
N ALA A 214 -7.86 3.63 19.58
CA ALA A 214 -6.93 4.05 20.64
C ALA A 214 -6.88 5.58 20.79
N VAL A 215 -6.84 6.32 19.67
CA VAL A 215 -6.90 7.78 19.69
C VAL A 215 -8.20 8.31 20.30
N LEU A 216 -9.35 7.73 19.92
CA LEU A 216 -10.64 8.16 20.46
C LEU A 216 -10.77 7.82 21.95
N ASN A 217 -10.33 6.64 22.36
CA ASN A 217 -10.34 6.23 23.76
C ASN A 217 -9.48 7.18 24.62
N GLU A 218 -8.28 7.53 24.15
CA GLU A 218 -7.41 8.50 24.83
C GLU A 218 -8.05 9.89 24.91
N GLN A 219 -8.72 10.34 23.83
CA GLN A 219 -9.45 11.61 23.84
C GLN A 219 -10.62 11.62 24.83
N ASP A 220 -11.33 10.50 24.97
CA ASP A 220 -12.44 10.38 25.90
C ASP A 220 -11.93 10.33 27.35
N LEU A 221 -10.83 9.62 27.63
CA LEU A 221 -10.15 9.64 28.93
C LEU A 221 -9.73 11.07 29.34
N GLN A 222 -9.07 11.79 28.44
CA GLN A 222 -8.68 13.18 28.69
C GLN A 222 -9.89 14.10 28.96
N ARG A 223 -11.02 13.87 28.29
CA ARG A 223 -12.27 14.62 28.51
C ARG A 223 -12.85 14.34 29.89
N GLU A 224 -12.84 13.10 30.33
CA GLU A 224 -13.34 12.69 31.66
C GLU A 224 -12.46 13.25 32.78
N GLU A 225 -11.14 13.33 32.57
CA GLU A 225 -10.18 13.88 33.53
C GLU A 225 -10.07 15.42 33.47
N GLY A 226 -10.63 16.06 32.44
CA GLY A 226 -10.54 17.51 32.23
C GLY A 226 -9.15 17.99 31.80
N ILE A 227 -8.34 17.10 31.22
CA ILE A 227 -6.99 17.38 30.72
C ILE A 227 -7.05 17.48 29.19
N THR A 228 -6.08 18.13 28.57
CA THR A 228 -5.90 18.11 27.10
C THR A 228 -4.43 18.11 26.79
N ASP A 229 -3.91 16.94 26.41
CA ASP A 229 -2.50 16.75 26.13
C ASP A 229 -2.34 15.98 24.79
N PRO A 230 -1.82 16.65 23.75
CA PRO A 230 -1.62 16.03 22.44
C PRO A 230 -0.54 14.94 22.45
N ASP A 231 0.39 14.93 23.41
CA ASP A 231 1.49 13.97 23.43
C ASP A 231 0.99 12.58 23.82
N PHE A 232 0.06 12.47 24.77
CA PHE A 232 -0.57 11.18 25.10
C PHE A 232 -1.41 10.62 23.94
N ILE A 233 -2.14 11.46 23.20
CA ILE A 233 -2.86 11.03 21.99
C ILE A 233 -1.89 10.50 20.93
N ALA A 234 -0.75 11.17 20.76
CA ALA A 234 0.28 10.72 19.83
C ALA A 234 0.88 9.38 20.28
N MET A 235 1.16 9.21 21.58
CA MET A 235 1.65 7.95 22.15
C MET A 235 0.66 6.80 21.90
N ALA A 236 -0.62 6.97 22.21
CA ALA A 236 -1.65 5.95 21.98
C ALA A 236 -1.70 5.48 20.51
N SER A 237 -1.57 6.42 19.56
CA SER A 237 -1.48 6.10 18.13
C SER A 237 -0.18 5.36 17.77
N MET A 238 0.96 5.79 18.33
CA MET A 238 2.26 5.19 18.08
C MET A 238 2.33 3.74 18.59
N ASP A 239 1.78 3.47 19.76
CA ASP A 239 1.77 2.16 20.40
C ASP A 239 1.00 1.14 19.55
N GLU A 240 -0.19 1.50 19.06
CA GLU A 240 -0.97 0.64 18.16
C GLU A 240 -0.32 0.45 16.78
N SER A 241 0.55 1.37 16.36
CA SER A 241 1.20 1.33 15.05
C SER A 241 2.52 0.54 15.02
N VAL A 242 3.01 0.03 16.16
CA VAL A 242 4.31 -0.67 16.27
C VAL A 242 4.41 -1.82 15.27
N GLU A 243 3.41 -2.71 15.21
CA GLU A 243 3.42 -3.86 14.29
C GLU A 243 3.55 -3.42 12.83
N CYS A 244 2.85 -2.36 12.42
CA CYS A 244 2.92 -1.83 11.07
C CYS A 244 4.29 -1.24 10.75
N ARG A 245 4.89 -0.50 11.70
CA ARG A 245 6.24 0.06 11.55
C ARG A 245 7.29 -1.04 11.41
N GLU A 246 7.21 -2.06 12.27
CA GLU A 246 8.10 -3.22 12.22
C GLU A 246 7.97 -4.00 10.93
N ALA A 247 6.74 -4.23 10.46
CA ALA A 247 6.49 -4.89 9.18
C ALA A 247 7.05 -4.07 8.01
N ALA A 248 6.88 -2.75 8.02
CA ALA A 248 7.42 -1.86 7.00
C ALA A 248 8.97 -1.85 7.01
N ARG A 249 9.57 -1.82 8.21
CA ARG A 249 11.03 -1.87 8.39
C ARG A 249 11.62 -3.16 7.82
N ARG A 250 11.13 -4.31 8.28
CA ARG A 250 11.59 -5.64 7.81
C ARG A 250 11.48 -5.77 6.29
N ARG A 251 10.40 -5.24 5.73
CA ARG A 251 10.17 -5.25 4.29
C ARG A 251 11.16 -4.35 3.54
N GLY A 252 11.43 -3.14 4.04
CA GLY A 252 12.47 -2.28 3.47
C GLY A 252 13.87 -2.90 3.52
N GLU A 253 14.19 -3.66 4.57
CA GLU A 253 15.45 -4.41 4.68
C GLU A 253 15.54 -5.53 3.63
N GLN A 254 14.43 -6.22 3.34
CA GLN A 254 14.37 -7.23 2.27
C GLN A 254 14.57 -6.59 0.90
N ASP A 255 13.90 -5.46 0.63
CA ASP A 255 14.05 -4.74 -0.64
C ASP A 255 15.51 -4.26 -0.83
N ALA A 256 16.12 -3.74 0.24
CA ALA A 256 17.52 -3.29 0.21
C ALA A 256 18.47 -4.43 -0.17
N LYS A 257 18.27 -5.62 0.40
CA LYS A 257 19.05 -6.82 0.05
C LYS A 257 18.82 -7.28 -1.39
N GLY A 258 17.57 -7.21 -1.87
CA GLY A 258 17.24 -7.52 -3.26
C GLY A 258 17.96 -6.61 -4.25
N VAL A 259 18.00 -5.30 -3.96
CA VAL A 259 18.73 -4.32 -4.77
C VAL A 259 20.24 -4.55 -4.69
N GLU A 260 20.78 -4.82 -3.50
CA GLU A 260 22.20 -5.13 -3.33
C GLU A 260 22.63 -6.33 -4.18
N LYS A 261 21.86 -7.43 -4.13
CA LYS A 261 22.09 -8.62 -4.96
C LYS A 261 22.04 -8.29 -6.46
N TYR A 262 21.02 -7.54 -6.90
CA TYR A 262 20.90 -7.12 -8.30
C TYR A 262 22.12 -6.30 -8.77
N LEU A 263 22.64 -5.41 -7.92
CA LEU A 263 23.82 -4.61 -8.23
C LEU A 263 25.09 -5.47 -8.30
N GLU A 264 25.23 -6.48 -7.44
CA GLU A 264 26.34 -7.44 -7.52
C GLU A 264 26.29 -8.25 -8.81
N GLU A 265 25.12 -8.77 -9.19
CA GLU A 265 24.92 -9.52 -10.44
C GLU A 265 25.23 -8.63 -11.66
N ALA A 266 24.66 -7.42 -11.72
CA ALA A 266 24.94 -6.47 -12.79
C ALA A 266 26.43 -6.08 -12.87
N ARG A 267 27.12 -6.04 -11.74
CA ARG A 267 28.57 -5.78 -11.68
C ARG A 267 29.39 -6.94 -12.26
N LEU A 268 28.93 -8.17 -12.11
CA LEU A 268 29.58 -9.35 -12.70
C LEU A 268 29.32 -9.45 -14.20
N GLU A 269 28.14 -9.06 -14.68
CA GLU A 269 27.80 -9.06 -16.12
C GLU A 269 28.51 -7.95 -16.90
N PHE A 270 28.69 -6.77 -16.29
CA PHE A 270 29.25 -5.59 -16.96
C PHE A 270 30.45 -4.99 -16.22
N PRO A 271 31.56 -5.73 -16.03
CA PRO A 271 32.71 -5.29 -15.24
C PRO A 271 33.35 -4.00 -15.79
N ASP A 272 33.29 -3.79 -17.11
CA ASP A 272 33.92 -2.64 -17.79
C ASP A 272 33.05 -1.36 -17.77
N VAL A 273 31.74 -1.46 -17.52
CA VAL A 273 30.82 -0.31 -17.59
C VAL A 273 30.86 0.50 -16.29
N LEU A 274 31.02 -0.16 -15.14
CA LEU A 274 31.02 0.49 -13.83
C LEU A 274 32.40 1.05 -13.41
N CYS A 275 33.48 0.67 -14.11
CA CYS A 275 34.81 1.23 -13.90
C CYS A 275 35.01 2.59 -14.56
N ARG A 276 34.02 3.12 -15.30
CA ARG A 276 34.00 4.53 -15.71
C ARG A 276 33.70 5.39 -14.50
N THR A 277 34.68 5.51 -13.60
CA THR A 277 34.81 6.70 -12.77
C THR A 277 34.60 7.90 -13.70
N PRO A 278 33.79 8.90 -13.31
CA PRO A 278 33.56 10.05 -14.15
C PRO A 278 34.92 10.64 -14.49
N THR A 279 35.37 10.37 -15.72
CA THR A 279 36.66 10.89 -16.18
C THR A 279 36.52 12.40 -16.02
N PRO A 280 37.42 13.07 -15.29
CA PRO A 280 37.34 14.50 -15.09
C PRO A 280 37.15 15.12 -16.47
N ARG A 281 36.03 15.83 -16.66
CA ARG A 281 35.70 16.42 -17.95
C ARG A 281 36.91 17.27 -18.35
N LYS A 282 37.65 16.86 -19.40
CA LYS A 282 38.75 17.64 -19.99
C LYS A 282 38.15 18.96 -20.44
N GLY A 283 38.24 19.97 -19.57
CA GLY A 283 37.51 21.23 -19.72
C GLY A 283 37.32 21.99 -18.41
N ASP A 284 37.32 21.31 -17.25
CA ASP A 284 37.26 21.99 -15.94
C ASP A 284 38.67 22.37 -15.42
N HIS A 285 39.50 22.88 -16.33
CA HIS A 285 40.73 23.55 -15.98
C HIS A 285 40.40 25.00 -15.62
N GLY A 286 40.20 25.29 -14.33
CA GLY A 286 40.48 26.64 -13.83
C GLY A 286 39.43 27.35 -12.99
N ILE A 287 38.80 26.69 -12.01
CA ILE A 287 38.41 27.40 -10.79
C ILE A 287 39.18 26.77 -9.63
N THR A 288 40.39 27.29 -9.48
CA THR A 288 41.37 26.97 -8.46
C THR A 288 40.76 26.85 -7.06
N GLU A 289 41.15 25.81 -6.33
CA GLU A 289 40.95 25.59 -4.88
C GLU A 289 41.47 26.73 -3.97
N ASN A 290 42.05 27.80 -4.53
CA ASN A 290 42.57 28.94 -3.77
C ASN A 290 41.51 29.82 -3.09
N ALA A 291 40.21 29.61 -3.33
CA ALA A 291 39.16 30.41 -2.68
C ALA A 291 38.76 29.91 -1.28
N PHE A 292 39.08 28.67 -0.90
CA PHE A 292 38.66 28.13 0.40
C PHE A 292 39.66 28.41 1.54
N GLN A 293 40.92 28.74 1.21
CA GLN A 293 41.94 29.02 2.23
C GLN A 293 41.88 30.46 2.77
N MET A 294 41.38 31.45 2.00
CA MET A 294 41.40 32.86 2.42
C MET A 294 40.25 33.29 3.37
N SER A 295 39.32 32.40 3.70
CA SER A 295 38.20 32.74 4.60
C SER A 295 38.44 32.40 6.08
N ARG A 296 39.54 31.70 6.41
CA ARG A 296 39.91 31.40 7.80
C ARG A 296 40.72 32.49 8.49
N ASP A 297 41.43 33.33 7.74
CA ASP A 297 42.34 34.33 8.33
C ASP A 297 41.68 35.68 8.67
N LYS A 298 40.38 35.85 8.41
CA LYS A 298 39.64 37.08 8.73
C LYS A 298 38.88 37.08 10.07
N GLN A 299 38.99 36.02 10.88
CA GLN A 299 38.35 35.96 12.21
C GLN A 299 39.30 36.16 13.40
N LEU A 300 40.55 36.57 13.16
CA LEU A 300 41.55 36.78 14.23
C LEU A 300 42.12 38.21 14.29
N ARG A 301 41.35 39.22 13.88
CA ARG A 301 41.65 40.64 14.16
C ARG A 301 40.44 41.37 14.70
#